data_AF-A0A529FG93-F1
#
_entry.id   AF-A0A529FG93-F1
#
_cell.length_a   1.000
_cell.length_b   1.000
_cell.length_c   1.000
_cell.angle_alpha   90.00
_cell.angle_beta   90.00
_cell.angle_gamma   90.00
#
_symmetry.space_group_name_H-M   'P 1'
#
loop_
_entity.id
_entity.type
_entity.pdbx_description
1 polymer ?
#
loop_
_entity_poly.entity_id
_entity_poly.type
_entity_poly.pdbx_seq_one_letter_code
_entity_poly.pdbx_strand_id
1 'polypeptide(L)'
;MEAANGTRFMAFPALLQNDGVAGVKWLGIELFDPAVGQQNLEASIVLSALKGGRLLAVLDARWITAIRTATVSLVAAKRMARQASTRMAIIACGEQAQYHLDLFSKAFPLQECSCFSRRIESAERLAAKARDIGLKAKAYAGLRECVEG
;
A
#
# COMPACT_ATOMS: atom_id res chain seq x y z
N MET A 1 -18.34 9.50 -5.40
CA MET A 1 -18.89 9.88 -6.72
C MET A 1 -18.28 8.95 -7.75
N GLU A 2 -19.02 8.58 -8.79
CA GLU A 2 -18.52 7.75 -9.88
C GLU A 2 -18.80 8.48 -11.19
N ALA A 3 -17.76 8.62 -12.01
CA ALA A 3 -17.86 9.25 -13.32
C ALA A 3 -18.29 8.21 -14.37
N ALA A 4 -18.83 8.67 -15.50
CA ALA A 4 -19.31 7.79 -16.57
C ALA A 4 -18.21 6.86 -17.15
N ASN A 5 -16.94 7.24 -17.00
CA ASN A 5 -15.78 6.42 -17.37
C ASN A 5 -15.38 5.39 -16.29
N GLY A 6 -16.18 5.19 -15.24
CA GLY A 6 -15.91 4.26 -14.14
C GLY A 6 -14.89 4.77 -13.11
N THR A 7 -14.34 5.98 -13.26
CA THR A 7 -13.45 6.56 -12.25
C THR A 7 -14.25 6.91 -10.99
N ARG A 8 -13.76 6.45 -9.84
CA ARG A 8 -14.39 6.69 -8.54
C ARG A 8 -13.65 7.79 -7.78
N PHE A 9 -14.40 8.75 -7.28
CA PHE A 9 -13.91 9.83 -6.44
C PHE A 9 -14.44 9.69 -5.00
N MET A 10 -13.55 9.84 -4.03
CA MET A 10 -13.87 9.67 -2.61
C MET A 10 -13.23 10.78 -1.77
N ALA A 11 -14.00 11.32 -0.84
CA ALA A 11 -13.52 12.20 0.21
C ALA A 11 -13.37 11.43 1.52
N PHE A 12 -12.21 11.55 2.16
CA PHE A 12 -11.96 11.01 3.49
C PHE A 12 -11.66 12.16 4.46
N PRO A 13 -12.69 12.82 5.00
CA PRO A 13 -12.50 13.89 5.97
C PRO A 13 -12.08 13.31 7.33
N ALA A 14 -11.21 14.02 8.03
CA ALA A 14 -10.80 13.69 9.38
C ALA A 14 -10.51 14.96 10.19
N LEU A 15 -10.71 14.84 11.49
CA LEU A 15 -10.41 15.87 12.48
C LEU A 15 -9.40 15.31 13.47
N LEU A 16 -8.26 15.98 13.62
CA LEU A 16 -7.28 15.66 14.66
C LEU A 16 -7.34 16.76 15.71
N GLN A 17 -8.25 16.62 16.68
CA GLN A 17 -8.51 17.67 17.68
C GLN A 17 -7.26 18.03 18.48
N ASN A 18 -6.51 17.01 18.93
CA ASN A 18 -5.30 17.20 19.73
C ASN A 18 -4.18 17.88 18.93
N ASP A 19 -4.18 17.72 17.61
CA ASP A 19 -3.21 18.34 16.70
C ASP A 19 -3.70 19.70 16.15
N GLY A 20 -4.92 20.12 16.49
CA GLY A 20 -5.49 21.39 16.06
C GLY A 20 -5.69 21.52 14.55
N VAL A 21 -5.90 20.41 13.83
CA VAL A 21 -6.07 20.40 12.38
C VAL A 21 -7.30 19.62 11.93
N ALA A 22 -7.88 20.05 10.81
CA ALA A 22 -8.89 19.34 10.05
C ALA A 22 -8.36 19.11 8.64
N GLY A 23 -8.72 17.99 8.01
CA GLY A 23 -8.30 17.75 6.64
C GLY A 23 -9.21 16.79 5.90
N VAL A 24 -9.01 16.75 4.59
CA VAL A 24 -9.68 15.80 3.71
C VAL A 24 -8.66 15.24 2.73
N LYS A 25 -8.62 13.91 2.61
CA LYS A 25 -8.00 13.29 1.45
C LYS A 25 -9.04 13.18 0.34
N TRP A 26 -8.76 13.81 -0.79
CA TRP A 26 -9.51 13.65 -2.02
C TRP A 26 -8.82 12.62 -2.90
N LEU A 27 -9.51 11.54 -3.23
CA LEU A 27 -8.98 10.41 -3.99
C LEU A 27 -9.74 10.28 -5.30
N GLY A 28 -9.02 10.15 -6.41
CA GLY A 28 -9.52 9.62 -7.68
C GLY A 28 -8.88 8.26 -7.94
N ILE A 29 -9.68 7.24 -8.21
CA ILE A 29 -9.19 5.90 -8.53
C ILE A 29 -9.92 5.33 -9.74
N GLU A 30 -9.14 4.90 -10.72
CA GLU A 30 -9.59 4.09 -11.83
C GLU A 30 -9.30 2.62 -11.49
N LEU A 31 -10.34 1.79 -11.52
CA LEU A 31 -10.17 0.36 -11.26
C LEU A 31 -9.29 -0.27 -12.34
N PHE A 32 -8.58 -1.34 -11.98
CA PHE A 32 -7.63 -1.98 -12.88
C PHE A 32 -8.29 -2.37 -14.20
N ASP A 33 -7.83 -1.76 -15.29
CA ASP A 33 -8.13 -2.20 -16.64
C ASP A 33 -7.04 -3.19 -17.11
N PRO A 34 -7.38 -4.48 -17.35
CA PRO A 34 -6.45 -5.45 -17.91
C PRO A 34 -5.84 -5.03 -19.26
N ALA A 35 -6.55 -4.25 -20.08
CA ALA A 35 -6.09 -3.80 -21.39
C ALA A 35 -5.01 -2.72 -21.29
N VAL A 36 -5.10 -1.84 -20.30
CA VAL A 36 -4.12 -0.75 -20.06
C VAL A 36 -3.03 -1.18 -19.08
N GLY A 37 -3.28 -2.21 -18.27
CA GLY A 37 -2.31 -2.84 -17.38
C GLY A 37 -1.88 -1.98 -16.19
N GLN A 38 -2.61 -0.90 -15.90
CA GLN A 38 -2.30 0.06 -14.84
C GLN A 38 -3.53 0.31 -13.95
N GLN A 39 -3.28 0.52 -12.65
CA GLN A 39 -4.24 1.14 -11.75
C GLN A 39 -3.79 2.58 -11.57
N ASN A 40 -4.65 3.54 -11.89
CA ASN A 40 -4.38 4.93 -11.63
C ASN A 40 -5.02 5.33 -10.30
N LEU A 41 -4.17 5.75 -9.37
CA LEU A 41 -4.57 6.34 -8.11
C LEU A 41 -3.91 7.71 -8.01
N GLU A 42 -4.74 8.73 -8.03
CA GLU A 42 -4.34 10.11 -7.77
C GLU A 42 -5.01 10.57 -6.47
N ALA A 43 -4.26 11.21 -5.60
CA ALA A 43 -4.80 11.70 -4.35
C ALA A 43 -4.16 13.02 -3.96
N SER A 44 -4.96 13.89 -3.36
CA SER A 44 -4.48 15.10 -2.69
C SER A 44 -5.01 15.16 -1.27
N ILE A 45 -4.26 15.81 -0.38
CA ILE A 45 -4.71 16.14 0.97
C ILE A 45 -4.80 17.65 1.09
N VAL A 46 -5.95 18.13 1.52
CA VAL A 46 -6.15 19.53 1.95
C VAL A 46 -6.18 19.53 3.46
N LEU A 47 -5.32 20.36 4.07
CA LEU A 47 -5.20 20.49 5.51
C LEU A 47 -5.49 21.93 5.93
N SER A 48 -6.29 22.10 6.97
CA SER A 48 -6.69 23.39 7.53
C SER A 48 -6.46 23.43 9.03
N ALA A 49 -6.20 24.62 9.57
CA ALA A 49 -6.16 24.83 11.00
C ALA A 49 -7.57 24.70 11.55
N LEU A 50 -7.73 23.98 12.65
CA LEU A 50 -9.00 23.85 13.33
C LEU A 50 -9.50 25.21 13.83
N LYS A 51 -8.59 26.02 14.37
CA LYS A 51 -8.90 27.40 14.79
C LYS A 51 -9.03 28.30 13.56
N GLY A 52 -10.25 28.76 13.30
CA GLY A 52 -10.56 29.72 12.25
C GLY A 52 -10.56 29.13 10.83
N GLY A 53 -10.32 27.83 10.65
CA GLY A 53 -10.50 27.14 9.37
C GLY A 53 -9.49 27.49 8.27
N ARG A 54 -8.44 28.28 8.57
CA ARG A 54 -7.48 28.72 7.55
C ARG A 54 -6.82 27.52 6.87
N LEU A 55 -6.67 27.59 5.55
CA LEU A 55 -5.90 26.61 4.79
C LEU A 55 -4.44 26.62 5.25
N LEU A 56 -3.89 25.44 5.51
CA LEU A 56 -2.49 25.24 5.88
C LEU A 56 -1.68 24.69 4.71
N ALA A 57 -2.20 23.68 4.02
CA ALA A 57 -1.48 23.01 2.95
C ALA A 57 -2.42 22.30 1.97
N VAL A 58 -1.94 22.14 0.74
CA VAL A 58 -2.43 21.20 -0.26
C VAL A 58 -1.25 20.33 -0.68
N LEU A 59 -1.38 19.02 -0.54
CA LEU A 59 -0.29 18.06 -0.71
C LEU A 59 -0.67 17.02 -1.75
N ASP A 60 0.28 16.62 -2.61
CA ASP A 60 0.18 15.32 -3.28
C ASP A 60 0.14 14.22 -2.23
N ALA A 61 -0.75 13.24 -2.42
CA ALA A 61 -0.99 12.20 -1.46
C ALA A 61 -0.81 10.78 -2.03
N ARG A 62 -0.15 10.61 -3.18
CA ARG A 62 0.15 9.27 -3.73
C ARG A 62 1.10 8.52 -2.81
N TRP A 63 2.27 9.12 -2.55
CA TRP A 63 3.28 8.54 -1.66
C TRP A 63 2.74 8.41 -0.23
N ILE A 64 2.07 9.45 0.29
CA ILE A 64 1.44 9.44 1.62
C ILE A 64 0.46 8.27 1.72
N THR A 65 -0.38 8.06 0.71
CA THR A 65 -1.34 6.95 0.68
C THR A 65 -0.63 5.61 0.70
N ALA A 66 0.47 5.44 -0.04
CA ALA A 66 1.19 4.18 -0.08
C ALA A 66 1.88 3.86 1.26
N ILE A 67 2.69 4.78 1.79
CA ILE A 67 3.43 4.55 3.02
C ILE A 67 2.49 4.38 4.23
N ARG A 68 1.42 5.19 4.34
CA ARG A 68 0.47 5.07 5.46
C ARG A 68 -0.32 3.78 5.42
N THR A 69 -0.68 3.28 4.22
CA THR A 69 -1.41 2.02 4.09
C THR A 69 -0.54 0.86 4.56
N ALA A 70 0.72 0.79 4.12
CA ALA A 70 1.68 -0.20 4.59
C ALA A 70 1.96 -0.09 6.09
N THR A 71 2.03 1.14 6.62
CA THR A 71 2.29 1.39 8.04
C THR A 71 1.15 0.91 8.92
N VAL A 72 -0.12 1.16 8.54
CA VAL A 72 -1.28 0.66 9.29
C VAL A 72 -1.28 -0.87 9.33
N SER A 73 -1.01 -1.53 8.20
CA SER A 73 -0.85 -3.00 8.15
C SER A 73 0.28 -3.48 9.07
N LEU A 74 1.42 -2.78 9.08
CA LEU A 74 2.54 -3.13 9.95
C LEU A 74 2.19 -2.99 11.43
N VAL A 75 1.49 -1.91 11.81
CA VAL A 75 1.05 -1.69 13.20
C VAL A 75 0.12 -2.82 13.65
N ALA A 76 -0.80 -3.27 12.79
CA ALA A 76 -1.63 -4.42 13.07
C ALA A 76 -0.80 -5.71 13.20
N ALA A 77 0.11 -5.96 12.26
CA ALA A 77 0.97 -7.14 12.27
C ALA A 77 1.85 -7.21 13.53
N LYS A 78 2.41 -6.08 14.00
CA LYS A 78 3.18 -6.03 15.25
C LYS A 78 2.38 -6.47 16.48
N ARG A 79 1.05 -6.44 16.42
CA ARG A 79 0.18 -6.88 17.53
C ARG A 79 -0.39 -8.29 17.33
N MET A 80 -0.51 -8.74 16.09
CA MET A 80 -1.27 -9.95 15.74
C MET A 80 -0.40 -11.08 15.17
N ALA A 81 0.73 -10.76 14.54
CA ALA A 81 1.64 -11.75 13.98
C ALA A 81 2.65 -12.23 15.03
N ARG A 82 3.22 -13.42 14.81
CA ARG A 82 4.34 -13.91 15.63
C ARG A 82 5.56 -13.02 15.39
N GLN A 83 6.18 -12.49 16.44
CA GLN A 83 7.36 -11.62 16.30
C GLN A 83 8.54 -12.34 15.63
N ALA A 84 8.64 -13.66 15.80
CA ALA A 84 9.63 -14.52 15.16
C ALA A 84 9.23 -14.98 13.75
N SER A 85 8.32 -14.27 13.07
CA SER A 85 7.94 -14.62 11.69
C SER A 85 9.14 -14.40 10.77
N THR A 86 9.57 -15.47 10.09
CA THR A 86 10.71 -15.46 9.17
C THR A 86 10.30 -15.49 7.70
N ARG A 87 9.00 -15.60 7.41
CA ARG A 87 8.49 -15.73 6.05
C ARG A 87 7.26 -14.86 5.83
N MET A 88 7.18 -14.24 4.67
CA MET A 88 6.04 -13.43 4.23
C MET A 88 5.60 -13.88 2.84
N ALA A 89 4.29 -14.07 2.64
CA ALA A 89 3.71 -14.25 1.32
C ALA A 89 2.99 -12.95 0.92
N ILE A 90 3.23 -12.46 -0.30
CA ILE A 90 2.59 -11.25 -0.84
C ILE A 90 1.76 -11.62 -2.07
N ILE A 91 0.46 -11.38 -1.94
CA ILE A 91 -0.55 -11.63 -2.97
C ILE A 91 -0.93 -10.29 -3.59
N ALA A 92 -0.90 -10.21 -4.93
CA ALA A 92 -1.04 -8.97 -5.71
C ALA A 92 0.15 -8.01 -5.50
N CYS A 93 1.19 -8.23 -6.31
CA CYS A 93 2.50 -7.57 -6.30
C CYS A 93 2.48 -6.22 -7.05
N GLY A 94 1.52 -5.35 -6.69
CA GLY A 94 1.40 -3.99 -7.19
C GLY A 94 2.28 -2.98 -6.42
N GLU A 95 2.00 -1.69 -6.58
CA GLU A 95 2.75 -0.63 -5.87
C GLU A 95 2.73 -0.82 -4.35
N GLN A 96 1.57 -1.10 -3.75
CA GLN A 96 1.45 -1.27 -2.30
C GLN A 96 2.31 -2.42 -1.78
N ALA A 97 2.46 -3.50 -2.53
CA ALA A 97 3.26 -4.66 -2.14
C ALA A 97 4.73 -4.27 -1.88
N GLN A 98 5.26 -3.32 -2.63
CA GLN A 98 6.63 -2.83 -2.46
C GLN A 98 6.81 -2.12 -1.12
N TYR A 99 5.88 -1.23 -0.74
CA TYR A 99 5.93 -0.54 0.56
C TYR A 99 5.71 -1.49 1.73
N HIS A 100 4.86 -2.51 1.57
CA HIS A 100 4.68 -3.54 2.60
C HIS A 100 5.94 -4.38 2.76
N LEU A 101 6.56 -4.85 1.67
CA LEU A 101 7.84 -5.56 1.71
C LEU A 101 8.92 -4.75 2.43
N ASP A 102 9.07 -3.47 2.06
CA ASP A 102 10.11 -2.59 2.61
C ASP A 102 9.92 -2.35 4.13
N LEU A 103 8.69 -2.19 4.59
CA LEU A 103 8.40 -1.96 6.01
C LEU A 103 8.45 -3.25 6.83
N PHE A 104 7.93 -4.36 6.30
CA PHE A 104 7.86 -5.63 7.03
C PHE A 104 9.24 -6.29 7.14
N SER A 105 10.08 -6.21 6.11
CA SER A 105 11.47 -6.72 6.15
C SER A 105 12.33 -6.02 7.21
N LYS A 106 12.03 -4.77 7.55
CA LYS A 106 12.71 -4.02 8.62
C LYS A 106 12.15 -4.29 10.01
N ALA A 107 10.91 -4.79 10.09
CA ALA A 107 10.20 -4.93 11.35
C ALA A 107 10.13 -6.36 11.88
N PHE A 108 10.34 -7.35 11.01
CA PHE A 108 10.35 -8.77 11.33
C PHE A 108 11.66 -9.39 10.86
N PRO A 109 12.12 -10.49 11.48
CA PRO A 109 13.33 -11.21 11.04
C PRO A 109 13.05 -12.05 9.79
N LEU A 110 12.49 -11.43 8.74
CA LEU A 110 12.17 -12.10 7.49
C LEU A 110 13.44 -12.62 6.83
N GLN A 111 13.36 -13.85 6.36
CA GLN A 111 14.38 -14.55 5.59
C GLN A 111 13.84 -14.91 4.20
N GLU A 112 12.51 -15.10 4.09
CA GLU A 112 11.85 -15.59 2.88
C GLU A 112 10.65 -14.73 2.46
N CYS A 113 10.50 -14.52 1.15
CA CYS A 113 9.37 -13.82 0.55
C CYS A 113 8.78 -14.60 -0.65
N SER A 114 7.56 -15.09 -0.51
CA SER A 114 6.81 -15.73 -1.61
C SER A 114 5.92 -14.69 -2.29
N CYS A 115 5.97 -14.58 -3.62
CA CYS A 115 5.23 -13.57 -4.37
C CYS A 115 4.25 -14.22 -5.36
N PHE A 116 3.01 -13.74 -5.41
CA PHE A 116 2.03 -14.18 -6.41
C PHE A 116 1.24 -13.00 -6.98
N SER A 117 0.94 -13.06 -8.27
CA SER A 117 0.10 -12.12 -8.99
C SER A 117 -0.49 -12.76 -10.23
N ARG A 118 -1.64 -12.25 -10.69
CA ARG A 118 -2.24 -12.65 -11.98
C ARG A 118 -1.28 -12.50 -13.16
N ARG A 119 -0.43 -11.47 -13.12
CA ARG A 119 0.69 -11.25 -14.05
C ARG A 119 1.97 -11.71 -13.37
N ILE A 120 2.59 -12.76 -13.89
CA ILE A 120 3.80 -13.35 -13.30
C ILE A 120 4.94 -12.34 -13.25
N GLU A 121 5.02 -11.42 -14.22
CA GLU A 121 6.03 -10.37 -14.32
C GLU A 121 5.97 -9.43 -13.11
N SER A 122 4.78 -9.15 -12.57
CA SER A 122 4.63 -8.34 -11.36
C SER A 122 5.13 -9.07 -10.12
N ALA A 123 4.89 -10.38 -10.02
CA ALA A 123 5.41 -11.18 -8.93
C ALA A 123 6.94 -11.32 -9.01
N GLU A 124 7.49 -11.51 -10.21
CA GLU A 124 8.94 -11.58 -10.44
C GLU A 124 9.64 -10.27 -10.12
N ARG A 125 9.07 -9.11 -10.51
CA ARG A 125 9.64 -7.80 -10.12
C ARG A 125 9.70 -7.62 -8.60
N LEU A 126 8.65 -8.01 -7.87
CA LEU A 126 8.66 -7.92 -6.42
C LEU A 126 9.64 -8.91 -5.79
N ALA A 127 9.70 -10.14 -6.30
CA ALA A 127 10.66 -11.15 -5.84
C ALA A 127 12.11 -10.69 -6.10
N ALA A 128 12.40 -10.04 -7.23
CA ALA A 128 13.69 -9.43 -7.50
C ALA A 128 14.03 -8.36 -6.45
N LYS A 129 13.11 -7.43 -6.18
CA LYS A 129 13.30 -6.42 -5.13
C LYS A 129 13.55 -7.05 -3.74
N ALA A 130 12.82 -8.12 -3.41
CA ALA A 130 13.02 -8.85 -2.17
C ALA A 130 14.42 -9.49 -2.08
N ARG A 131 14.93 -10.03 -3.21
CA ARG A 131 16.31 -10.54 -3.30
C ARG A 131 17.35 -9.42 -3.14
N ASP A 132 17.11 -8.25 -3.73
CA ASP A 132 18.02 -7.09 -3.63
C ASP A 132 18.20 -6.60 -2.18
N ILE A 133 17.18 -6.78 -1.33
CA ILE A 133 17.25 -6.48 0.11
C ILE A 133 17.68 -7.67 0.97
N GLY A 134 18.15 -8.76 0.36
CA GLY A 134 18.76 -9.91 1.03
C GLY A 134 17.82 -11.06 1.41
N LEU A 135 16.56 -11.05 0.97
CA LEU A 135 15.62 -12.15 1.24
C LEU A 135 15.74 -13.25 0.18
N LYS A 136 15.54 -14.50 0.58
CA LYS A 136 15.26 -15.58 -0.38
C LYS A 136 13.85 -15.38 -0.92
N ALA A 137 13.69 -15.07 -2.19
CA ALA A 137 12.38 -14.77 -2.75
C ALA A 137 12.09 -15.45 -4.09
N LYS A 138 10.85 -15.92 -4.23
CA LYS A 138 10.37 -16.67 -5.39
C LYS A 138 8.98 -16.19 -5.81
N ALA A 139 8.77 -16.04 -7.11
CA ALA A 139 7.44 -15.88 -7.67
C ALA A 139 6.79 -17.24 -7.93
N TYR A 140 5.51 -17.35 -7.60
CA TYR A 140 4.72 -18.56 -7.80
C TYR A 140 3.65 -18.33 -8.86
N ALA A 141 3.37 -19.37 -9.65
CA ALA A 141 2.30 -19.35 -10.66
C ALA A 141 0.92 -19.65 -10.06
N GLY A 142 0.86 -20.23 -8.85
CA GLY A 142 -0.36 -20.56 -8.14
C GLY A 142 -0.41 -19.91 -6.76
N LEU A 143 -1.62 -19.48 -6.37
CA LEU A 143 -1.87 -18.79 -5.11
C LEU A 143 -1.59 -19.70 -3.91
N ARG A 144 -2.00 -20.97 -4.01
CA ARG A 144 -1.89 -21.94 -2.92
C ARG A 144 -0.42 -22.21 -2.59
N GLU A 145 0.36 -22.49 -3.61
CA GLU A 145 1.79 -22.74 -3.54
C GLU A 145 2.55 -21.54 -2.97
N CYS A 146 2.12 -20.31 -3.30
CA CYS A 146 2.70 -19.10 -2.75
C CYS A 146 2.49 -18.98 -1.23
N VAL A 147 1.31 -19.35 -0.73
CA VAL A 147 0.99 -19.21 0.69
C VAL A 147 1.60 -20.37 1.49
N GLU A 148 1.51 -21.59 0.97
CA GLU A 148 2.02 -22.79 1.63
C GLU A 148 3.56 -22.88 1.63
N GLY A 149 4.21 -22.50 0.52
CA GLY A 149 5.64 -22.73 0.29
C GLY A 149 6.54 -21.58 0.67
#